data_AF-A0A962J354-F1
#
_entry.id   AF-A0A962J354-F1
#
_cell.length_a   1.000
_cell.length_b   1.000
_cell.length_c   1.000
_cell.angle_alpha   90.00
_cell.angle_beta   90.00
_cell.angle_gamma   90.00
#
_symmetry.space_group_name_H-M   'P 1'
#
loop_
_entity.id
_entity.type
_entity.pdbx_description
1 polymer ?
#
loop_
_entity_poly.entity_id
_entity_poly.type
_entity_poly.pdbx_seq_one_letter_code
_entity_poly.pdbx_strand_id
1 'polypeptide(L)'
;MIRRGVFFLLVCLCLAHPAAAQESQDKDLQQRRALAEKMLAINPVRDQVRMAIDQYIDLRMKFEPVEDQDAFRAALMAVLNYQTLEQISLDTYVQTFTTAELAAMVEYYSKPEAISARKKWPQFDGVVSPQIIKMLDQALIKARTQAQ
;
A
#
# COMPACT_ATOMS: atom_id res chain seq x y z
N MET A 1 -29.54 -29.20 -59.10
CA MET A 1 -29.54 -27.81 -58.60
C MET A 1 -29.17 -27.83 -57.12
N ILE A 2 -27.94 -27.41 -56.85
CA ILE A 2 -27.29 -27.29 -55.55
C ILE A 2 -27.79 -26.01 -54.90
N ARG A 3 -28.16 -26.05 -53.61
CA ARG A 3 -28.17 -24.94 -52.60
C ARG A 3 -29.37 -25.07 -51.66
N ARG A 4 -29.10 -25.49 -50.42
CA ARG A 4 -29.88 -25.24 -49.17
C ARG A 4 -29.59 -26.40 -48.21
N GLY A 5 -28.56 -26.28 -47.37
CA GLY A 5 -28.31 -27.32 -46.37
C GLY A 5 -27.14 -27.07 -45.44
N VAL A 6 -26.16 -26.27 -45.87
CA VAL A 6 -24.90 -26.11 -45.12
C VAL A 6 -24.91 -24.91 -44.15
N PHE A 7 -25.91 -24.01 -44.24
CA PHE A 7 -25.86 -22.75 -43.47
C PHE A 7 -26.35 -22.87 -42.01
N PHE A 8 -26.92 -24.00 -41.60
CA PHE A 8 -27.51 -24.14 -40.26
C PHE A 8 -26.62 -24.84 -39.23
N LEU A 9 -25.43 -25.34 -39.61
CA LEU A 9 -24.55 -26.10 -38.71
C LEU A 9 -23.41 -25.26 -38.09
N LEU A 10 -23.29 -23.97 -38.42
CA LEU A 10 -22.16 -23.12 -37.99
C LEU A 10 -22.51 -22.11 -36.86
N VAL A 11 -23.75 -22.10 -36.37
CA VAL A 11 -24.23 -21.13 -35.37
C VAL A 11 -24.24 -21.70 -33.94
N CYS A 12 -24.14 -23.02 -33.75
CA CYS A 12 -24.23 -23.64 -32.42
C CYS A 12 -22.89 -23.80 -31.67
N LEU A 13 -21.74 -23.48 -32.27
CA LEU A 13 -20.44 -23.72 -31.63
C LEU A 13 -19.95 -22.60 -30.70
N CYS A 14 -20.68 -21.49 -30.55
CA CYS A 14 -20.25 -20.33 -29.76
C CYS A 14 -20.89 -20.21 -28.36
N LEU A 15 -21.71 -21.18 -27.91
CA LEU A 15 -22.44 -21.06 -26.63
C LEU A 15 -21.87 -21.91 -25.48
N ALA A 16 -20.84 -22.70 -25.71
CA ALA A 16 -20.07 -23.30 -24.63
C ALA A 16 -18.86 -22.41 -24.32
N HIS A 17 -18.63 -22.10 -23.04
CA HIS A 17 -17.38 -21.63 -22.39
C HIS A 17 -17.40 -20.41 -21.44
N PRO A 18 -18.52 -19.74 -21.06
CA PRO A 18 -18.42 -18.70 -20.02
C PRO A 18 -18.11 -19.26 -18.62
N ALA A 19 -18.39 -20.54 -18.34
CA ALA A 19 -18.23 -21.12 -17.00
C ALA A 19 -16.76 -21.28 -16.54
N ALA A 20 -15.83 -21.64 -17.45
CA ALA A 20 -14.44 -21.88 -17.09
C ALA A 20 -13.64 -20.59 -16.83
N ALA A 21 -14.02 -19.49 -17.50
CA ALA A 21 -13.40 -18.17 -17.28
C ALA A 21 -13.84 -17.53 -15.95
N GLN A 22 -15.08 -17.78 -15.52
CA GLN A 22 -15.58 -17.28 -14.24
C GLN A 22 -14.89 -17.98 -13.06
N GLU A 23 -14.74 -19.31 -13.12
CA GLU A 23 -14.11 -20.09 -12.03
C GLU A 23 -12.62 -19.74 -11.83
N SER A 24 -11.89 -19.45 -12.92
CA SER A 24 -10.48 -19.03 -12.82
C SER A 24 -10.33 -17.63 -12.23
N GLN A 25 -11.23 -16.71 -12.59
CA GLN A 25 -11.28 -15.36 -12.04
C GLN A 25 -11.62 -15.36 -10.54
N ASP A 26 -12.59 -16.18 -10.12
CA ASP A 26 -12.96 -16.29 -8.71
C ASP A 26 -11.81 -16.88 -7.87
N LYS A 27 -11.07 -17.86 -8.41
CA LYS A 27 -9.86 -18.40 -7.76
C LYS A 27 -8.75 -17.37 -7.62
N ASP A 28 -8.51 -16.56 -8.65
CA ASP A 28 -7.52 -15.48 -8.60
C ASP A 28 -7.88 -14.45 -7.51
N LEU A 29 -9.13 -13.98 -7.48
CA LEU A 29 -9.59 -13.02 -6.47
C LEU A 29 -9.44 -13.56 -5.04
N GLN A 30 -9.78 -14.82 -4.80
CA GLN A 30 -9.59 -15.46 -3.51
C GLN A 30 -8.10 -15.54 -3.13
N GLN A 31 -7.23 -15.84 -4.09
CA GLN A 31 -5.80 -15.91 -3.85
C GLN A 31 -5.20 -14.53 -3.54
N ARG A 32 -5.61 -13.48 -4.26
CA ARG A 32 -5.24 -12.09 -3.97
C ARG A 32 -5.67 -11.70 -2.56
N ARG A 33 -6.89 -12.04 -2.16
CA ARG A 33 -7.40 -11.74 -0.81
C ARG A 33 -6.56 -12.41 0.28
N ALA A 34 -6.26 -13.70 0.14
CA ALA A 34 -5.44 -14.42 1.10
C ALA A 34 -4.01 -13.87 1.19
N LEU A 35 -3.42 -13.44 0.07
CA LEU A 35 -2.08 -12.81 0.07
C LEU A 35 -2.11 -11.40 0.66
N ALA A 36 -3.16 -10.63 0.39
CA ALA A 36 -3.35 -9.31 0.97
C ALA A 36 -3.51 -9.36 2.50
N GLU A 37 -4.23 -10.36 3.02
CA GLU A 37 -4.31 -10.61 4.47
C GLU A 37 -2.93 -10.91 5.06
N LYS A 38 -2.08 -11.69 4.38
CA LYS A 38 -0.68 -11.89 4.80
C LYS A 38 0.14 -10.60 4.77
N MET A 39 -0.05 -9.75 3.78
CA MET A 39 0.61 -8.44 3.71
C MET A 39 0.21 -7.55 4.90
N LEU A 40 -1.08 -7.54 5.27
CA LEU A 40 -1.57 -6.81 6.43
C LEU A 40 -1.08 -7.40 7.75
N ALA A 41 -0.84 -8.72 7.83
CA ALA A 41 -0.20 -9.32 8.99
C ALA A 41 1.28 -8.91 9.11
N ILE A 42 1.99 -8.77 7.98
CA ILE A 42 3.39 -8.31 7.96
C ILE A 42 3.49 -6.81 8.28
N ASN A 43 2.52 -6.01 7.82
CA ASN A 43 2.49 -4.57 8.01
C ASN A 43 1.10 -4.11 8.52
N PRO A 44 0.80 -4.29 9.82
CA PRO A 44 -0.52 -4.00 10.37
C PRO A 44 -0.96 -2.56 10.15
N VAL A 45 -2.24 -2.37 9.79
CA VAL A 45 -2.82 -1.02 9.58
C VAL A 45 -2.69 -0.17 10.84
N ARG A 46 -2.81 -0.77 12.03
CA ARG A 46 -2.63 -0.07 13.30
C ARG A 46 -1.25 0.57 13.43
N ASP A 47 -0.19 -0.12 13.00
CA ASP A 47 1.17 0.43 13.04
C ASP A 47 1.33 1.56 12.02
N GLN A 48 0.75 1.41 10.82
CA GLN A 48 0.76 2.46 9.80
C GLN A 48 0.01 3.72 10.27
N VAL A 49 -1.15 3.55 10.89
CA VAL A 49 -1.94 4.64 11.48
C VAL A 49 -1.18 5.32 12.60
N ARG A 50 -0.54 4.56 13.50
CA ARG A 50 0.30 5.14 14.56
C ARG A 50 1.41 6.00 13.95
N MET A 51 2.14 5.49 12.97
CA MET A 51 3.18 6.26 12.29
C MET A 51 2.65 7.54 11.64
N ALA A 52 1.48 7.49 11.00
CA ALA A 52 0.85 8.66 10.41
C ALA A 52 0.43 9.70 11.48
N ILE A 53 -0.06 9.25 12.63
CA ILE A 53 -0.36 10.12 13.79
C ILE A 53 0.94 10.77 14.29
N ASP A 54 2.01 9.99 14.46
CA ASP A 54 3.30 10.49 14.92
C ASP A 54 3.81 11.61 14.00
N GLN A 55 3.79 11.37 12.69
CA GLN A 55 4.17 12.38 11.69
C GLN A 55 3.26 13.62 11.74
N TYR A 56 1.95 13.44 11.93
CA TYR A 56 1.03 14.55 12.04
C TYR A 56 1.33 15.41 13.28
N ILE A 57 1.65 14.79 14.40
CA ILE A 57 2.04 15.47 15.65
C ILE A 57 3.36 16.21 15.47
N ASP A 58 4.38 15.57 14.90
CA ASP A 58 5.68 16.19 14.61
C ASP A 58 5.54 17.45 13.73
N LEU A 59 4.54 17.46 12.83
CA LEU A 59 4.27 18.59 11.94
C LEU A 59 3.42 19.68 12.59
N ARG A 60 2.46 19.32 13.46
CA ARG A 60 1.43 20.24 13.96
C ARG A 60 1.63 20.71 15.40
N MET A 61 2.36 19.94 16.19
CA MET A 61 2.56 20.17 17.63
C MET A 61 4.04 20.21 18.00
N LYS A 62 4.92 20.48 17.03
CA LYS A 62 6.37 20.48 17.19
C LYS A 62 6.89 21.29 18.40
N PHE A 63 6.19 22.36 18.76
CA PHE A 63 6.58 23.29 19.83
C PHE A 63 5.75 23.14 21.10
N GLU A 64 4.78 22.23 21.11
CA GLU A 64 3.92 21.98 22.28
C GLU A 64 4.62 21.07 23.29
N PRO A 65 4.25 21.12 24.58
CA PRO A 65 4.72 20.18 25.60
C PRO A 65 4.49 18.72 25.22
N VAL A 66 5.38 17.82 25.66
CA VAL A 66 5.32 16.40 25.32
C VAL A 66 4.03 15.77 25.86
N GLU A 67 3.60 16.19 27.04
CA GLU A 67 2.38 15.71 27.69
C GLU A 67 1.13 16.02 26.85
N ASP A 68 1.09 17.20 26.22
CA ASP A 68 -0.01 17.60 25.34
C ASP A 68 0.02 16.81 24.02
N GLN A 69 1.21 16.55 23.48
CA GLN A 69 1.39 15.69 22.30
C GLN A 69 0.91 14.26 22.57
N ASP A 70 1.21 13.70 23.75
CA ASP A 70 0.78 12.35 24.14
C ASP A 70 -0.73 12.27 24.36
N ALA A 71 -1.32 13.27 25.01
CA ALA A 71 -2.76 13.37 25.18
C ALA A 71 -3.48 13.45 23.82
N PHE A 72 -2.94 14.26 22.91
CA PHE A 72 -3.48 14.40 21.56
C PHE A 72 -3.34 13.11 20.73
N ARG A 73 -2.20 12.41 20.83
CA ARG A 73 -2.00 11.09 20.22
C ARG A 73 -3.07 10.11 20.66
N ALA A 74 -3.31 10.02 21.96
CA ALA A 74 -4.33 9.14 22.52
C ALA A 74 -5.74 9.50 22.01
N ALA A 75 -6.06 10.79 21.94
CA ALA A 75 -7.34 11.27 21.40
C ALA A 75 -7.52 10.89 19.92
N LEU A 76 -6.50 11.09 19.09
CA LEU A 76 -6.55 10.69 17.67
C LEU A 76 -6.73 9.18 17.51
N MET A 77 -5.97 8.38 18.27
CA MET A 77 -6.11 6.92 18.25
C MET A 77 -7.51 6.47 18.65
N ALA A 78 -8.18 7.15 19.57
CA ALA A 78 -9.52 6.79 20.02
C ALA A 78 -10.63 7.06 18.99
N VAL A 79 -10.43 8.03 18.09
CA VAL A 79 -11.47 8.47 17.13
C VAL A 79 -11.41 7.68 15.81
N LEU A 80 -10.26 7.13 15.46
CA LEU A 80 -10.08 6.44 14.17
C LEU A 80 -10.76 5.06 14.15
N ASN A 81 -11.51 4.81 13.08
CA ASN A 81 -12.12 3.50 12.84
C ASN A 81 -11.13 2.54 12.18
N TYR A 82 -10.38 1.81 13.01
CA TYR A 82 -9.38 0.84 12.54
C TYR A 82 -9.97 -0.27 11.68
N GLN A 83 -11.18 -0.74 11.98
CA GLN A 83 -11.80 -1.83 11.22
C GLN A 83 -12.11 -1.40 9.79
N THR A 84 -12.63 -0.18 9.61
CA THR A 84 -12.84 0.39 8.27
C THR A 84 -11.52 0.59 7.53
N LEU A 85 -10.46 1.06 8.21
CA LEU A 85 -9.14 1.22 7.58
C LEU A 85 -8.51 -0.12 7.18
N GLU A 86 -8.71 -1.17 7.97
CA GLU A 86 -8.30 -2.54 7.64
C GLU A 86 -9.02 -3.07 6.40
N GLN A 87 -10.34 -2.87 6.33
CA GLN A 87 -11.13 -3.26 5.16
C GLN A 87 -10.70 -2.48 3.90
N ILE A 88 -10.56 -1.16 4.00
CA ILE A 88 -10.09 -0.33 2.88
C ILE A 88 -8.72 -0.80 2.39
N SER A 89 -7.80 -1.09 3.32
CA SER A 89 -6.46 -1.53 2.97
C SER A 89 -6.49 -2.89 2.27
N LEU A 90 -7.29 -3.84 2.78
CA LEU A 90 -7.46 -5.16 2.18
C LEU A 90 -8.02 -5.07 0.77
N ASP A 91 -9.12 -4.33 0.61
CA ASP A 91 -9.77 -4.15 -0.69
C ASP A 91 -8.85 -3.45 -1.68
N THR A 92 -8.08 -2.46 -1.22
CA THR A 92 -7.08 -1.76 -2.04
C THR A 92 -5.99 -2.73 -2.51
N TYR A 93 -5.44 -3.58 -1.63
CA TYR A 93 -4.46 -4.59 -2.06
C TYR A 93 -5.03 -5.52 -3.14
N VAL A 94 -6.25 -6.01 -2.91
CA VAL A 94 -6.95 -6.92 -3.83
C VAL A 94 -7.36 -6.25 -5.13
N GLN A 95 -7.47 -4.92 -5.19
CA GLN A 95 -7.78 -4.21 -6.44
C GLN A 95 -6.50 -3.81 -7.19
N THR A 96 -5.48 -3.34 -6.47
CA THR A 96 -4.28 -2.73 -7.05
C THR A 96 -3.26 -3.74 -7.56
N PHE A 97 -3.03 -4.84 -6.84
CA PHE A 97 -1.90 -5.74 -7.11
C PHE A 97 -2.34 -7.11 -7.57
N THR A 98 -1.72 -7.63 -8.62
CA THR A 98 -1.94 -8.99 -9.12
C THR A 98 -1.51 -10.04 -8.09
N THR A 99 -1.96 -11.29 -8.28
CA THR A 99 -1.54 -12.43 -7.46
C THR A 99 -0.02 -12.60 -7.41
N ALA A 100 0.66 -12.46 -8.55
CA ALA A 100 2.11 -12.62 -8.63
C ALA A 100 2.86 -11.53 -7.86
N GLU A 101 2.40 -10.28 -7.94
CA GLU A 101 2.98 -9.16 -7.20
C GLU A 101 2.77 -9.32 -5.70
N LEU A 102 1.55 -9.65 -5.25
CA LEU A 102 1.28 -9.89 -3.83
C LEU A 102 2.09 -11.07 -3.29
N ALA A 103 2.26 -12.14 -4.06
CA ALA A 103 3.08 -13.28 -3.66
C ALA A 103 4.55 -12.87 -3.48
N ALA A 104 5.12 -12.12 -4.44
CA ALA A 104 6.48 -11.62 -4.35
C ALA A 104 6.67 -10.66 -3.17
N MET A 105 5.68 -9.80 -2.91
CA MET A 105 5.69 -8.90 -1.75
C MET A 105 5.69 -9.68 -0.43
N VAL A 106 4.80 -10.67 -0.27
CA VAL A 106 4.76 -11.52 0.94
C VAL A 106 6.09 -12.24 1.13
N GLU A 107 6.65 -12.83 0.07
CA GLU A 107 7.94 -13.51 0.13
C GLU A 107 9.06 -12.56 0.57
N TYR A 108 9.19 -11.40 -0.07
CA TYR A 108 10.25 -10.46 0.26
C TYR A 108 10.10 -9.89 1.67
N TYR A 109 8.91 -9.38 2.01
CA TYR A 109 8.69 -8.66 3.26
C TYR A 109 8.63 -9.57 4.49
N SER A 110 8.49 -10.88 4.33
CA SER A 110 8.60 -11.86 5.41
C SER A 110 10.05 -12.27 5.73
N LYS A 111 11.04 -11.91 4.90
CA LYS A 111 12.46 -12.24 5.15
C LYS A 111 12.96 -11.53 6.41
N PRO A 112 13.68 -12.23 7.33
CA PRO A 112 14.23 -11.62 8.53
C PRO A 112 15.09 -10.38 8.25
N GLU A 113 15.85 -10.40 7.16
CA GLU A 113 16.70 -9.31 6.70
C GLU A 113 15.87 -8.11 6.26
N ALA A 114 14.76 -8.34 5.53
CA ALA A 114 13.85 -7.28 5.11
C ALA A 114 13.13 -6.63 6.31
N ILE A 115 12.73 -7.43 7.30
CA ILE A 115 12.15 -6.94 8.55
C ILE A 115 13.18 -6.10 9.33
N SER A 116 14.41 -6.60 9.47
CA SER A 116 15.51 -5.89 10.12
C SER A 116 15.85 -4.59 9.39
N ALA A 117 15.96 -4.61 8.07
CA ALA A 117 16.21 -3.41 7.26
C ALA A 117 15.11 -2.36 7.46
N ARG A 118 13.84 -2.77 7.47
CA ARG A 118 12.70 -1.88 7.72
C ARG A 118 12.81 -1.14 9.04
N LYS A 119 13.22 -1.82 10.11
CA LYS A 119 13.40 -1.21 11.44
C LYS A 119 14.54 -0.18 11.48
N LYS A 120 15.51 -0.27 10.58
CA LYS A 120 16.67 0.63 10.52
C LYS A 120 16.43 1.87 9.64
N TRP A 121 15.39 1.86 8.79
CA TRP A 121 15.09 3.00 7.93
C TRP A 121 14.88 4.32 8.67
N PRO A 122 14.12 4.40 9.78
CA PRO A 122 13.99 5.66 10.52
C PRO A 122 15.32 6.21 11.04
N GLN A 123 16.22 5.34 11.50
CA GLN A 123 17.56 5.74 11.93
C GLN A 123 18.40 6.26 10.75
N PHE A 124 18.33 5.60 9.61
CA PHE A 124 18.99 6.03 8.39
C PHE A 124 18.48 7.41 7.93
N ASP A 125 17.15 7.57 7.83
CA ASP A 125 16.51 8.82 7.41
C ASP A 125 16.79 9.95 8.40
N GLY A 126 16.82 9.67 9.70
CA GLY A 126 17.19 10.63 10.74
C GLY A 126 18.60 11.21 10.59
N VAL A 127 19.50 10.50 9.88
CA VAL A 127 20.84 11.00 9.56
C VAL A 127 20.87 11.69 8.19
N VAL A 128 20.25 11.09 7.18
CA VAL A 128 20.38 11.53 5.79
C VAL A 128 19.52 12.75 5.50
N SER A 129 18.24 12.74 5.89
CA SER A 129 17.28 13.81 5.57
C SER A 129 17.73 15.19 6.07
N PRO A 130 18.26 15.36 7.30
CA PRO A 130 18.78 16.66 7.74
C PRO A 130 19.97 17.18 6.92
N GLN A 131 20.84 16.29 6.42
CA GLN A 131 21.96 16.70 5.58
C GLN A 131 21.48 17.18 4.21
N ILE A 132 20.49 16.51 3.62
CA ILE A 132 19.86 16.95 2.37
C ILE A 132 19.27 18.35 2.56
N ILE A 133 18.49 18.58 3.64
CA ILE A 133 17.89 19.89 3.94
C ILE A 133 18.97 20.97 4.07
N LYS A 134 20.05 20.69 4.82
CA LYS A 134 21.18 21.63 4.96
C LYS A 134 21.82 22.00 3.61
N MET A 135 21.98 21.03 2.71
CA MET A 135 22.54 21.28 1.38
C MET A 135 21.58 22.12 0.52
N LEU A 136 20.28 21.86 0.60
CA LEU A 136 19.26 22.67 -0.08
C LEU A 136 19.25 24.12 0.43
N ASP A 137 19.36 24.34 1.74
CA ASP A 137 19.44 25.68 2.33
C ASP A 137 20.68 26.44 1.82
N GLN A 138 21.83 25.77 1.78
CA GLN A 138 23.07 26.34 1.24
C GLN A 138 22.95 26.69 -0.25
N ALA A 139 22.31 25.83 -1.04
CA ALA A 139 22.07 26.08 -2.46
C ALA A 139 21.14 27.28 -2.67
N LEU A 140 20.08 27.39 -1.86
CA LEU A 140 19.14 28.52 -1.91
C LEU A 140 19.82 29.86 -1.61
N ILE A 141 20.68 29.90 -0.58
CA ILE A 141 21.46 31.10 -0.24
C ILE A 141 22.35 31.50 -1.42
N LYS A 142 23.12 30.54 -1.97
CA LYS A 142 24.00 30.81 -3.11
C LYS A 142 23.25 31.34 -4.33
N ALA A 143 22.12 30.72 -4.69
CA ALA A 143 21.29 31.14 -5.81
C ALA A 143 20.78 32.58 -5.65
N ARG A 144 20.35 32.95 -4.43
CA ARG A 144 19.90 34.33 -4.13
C ARG A 144 21.04 35.35 -4.19
N THR A 145 22.23 34.99 -3.73
CA THR A 145 23.40 35.88 -3.77
C THR A 145 24.02 36.04 -5.16
N GLN A 146 23.84 35.08 -6.07
CA GLN A 146 24.32 35.17 -7.46
C GLN A 146 23.33 35.87 -8.41
N ALA A 147 22.09 36.08 -7.96
CA ALA A 147 21.05 36.78 -8.71
C ALA A 147 21.03 38.31 -8.44
N GLN A 148 21.97 38.81 -7.63
CA GLN A 148 22.24 40.23 -7.37
C GLN A 148 23.54 40.65 -8.05
#